data_AF-A0A9P6XN01-F1
#
_entry.id   AF-A0A9P6XN01-F1
#
_cell.length_a   1.000
_cell.length_b   1.000
_cell.length_c   1.000
_cell.angle_alpha   90.00
_cell.angle_beta   90.00
_cell.angle_gamma   90.00
#
_symmetry.space_group_name_H-M   'P 1'
#
loop_
_entity.id
_entity.type
_entity.pdbx_description
1 polymer ?
#
loop_
_entity_poly.entity_id
_entity_poly.type
_entity_poly.pdbx_seq_one_letter_code
_entity_poly.pdbx_strand_id
1 'polypeptide(L)' 'MIPYCVDSGIASIHWSPLAKGLLIGKNRDTVRKNTDIIAPQLFGDRLNDNDDAIIDRVLEIAEKYNRSPAQVNGKKK' A
#
# COMPACT_ATOMS: atom_id res chain seq x y z
N MET A 1 15.42 6.94 9.92
CA MET A 1 14.96 8.34 9.77
C MET A 1 13.78 8.69 10.66
N ILE A 2 12.72 7.89 10.72
CA ILE A 2 11.49 8.23 11.49
C ILE A 2 11.79 8.68 12.94
N PRO A 3 12.60 7.97 13.76
CA PRO A 3 12.85 8.39 15.15
C PRO A 3 13.50 9.78 15.26
N TYR A 4 14.47 10.08 14.37
CA TYR A 4 15.13 11.38 14.33
C TYR A 4 14.19 12.51 13.90
N CYS A 5 13.37 12.28 12.87
CA CYS A 5 12.38 13.28 12.44
C CYS A 5 11.41 13.64 13.57
N VAL A 6 11.01 12.65 14.39
CA VAL A 6 10.17 12.88 15.57
C VAL A 6 10.91 13.71 16.62
N ASP A 7 12.13 13.34 16.97
CA ASP A 7 12.96 14.03 17.97
C ASP A 7 13.25 15.49 17.59
N SER A 8 13.54 15.75 16.31
CA SER A 8 13.88 17.08 15.79
C SER A 8 12.66 17.94 15.39
N GLY A 9 11.43 17.46 15.56
CA GLY A 9 10.22 18.20 15.16
C GLY A 9 10.07 18.38 13.64
N ILE A 10 10.61 17.47 12.84
CA ILE A 10 10.58 17.52 11.37
C ILE A 10 9.38 16.70 10.85
N ALA A 11 8.52 17.35 10.07
CA ALA A 11 7.40 16.68 9.42
C ALA A 11 7.88 15.71 8.31
N SER A 12 7.23 14.55 8.20
CA SER A 12 7.51 13.56 7.17
C SER A 12 6.25 13.24 6.36
N ILE A 13 6.38 13.34 5.03
CA ILE A 13 5.33 12.96 4.08
C ILE A 13 5.75 11.65 3.44
N HIS A 14 5.02 10.58 3.75
CA HIS A 14 5.31 9.26 3.23
C HIS A 14 4.82 9.16 1.78
N TRP A 15 5.76 8.90 0.88
CA TRP A 15 5.45 8.68 -0.52
C TRP A 15 4.85 7.28 -0.72
N SER A 16 3.90 7.18 -1.66
CA SER A 16 3.26 5.92 -2.07
C SER A 16 2.68 5.06 -0.93
N PRO A 17 1.83 5.61 -0.04
CA PRO A 17 1.28 4.85 1.09
C PRO A 17 0.38 3.68 0.67
N LEU A 18 -0.02 3.60 -0.61
CA LEU A 18 -0.86 2.53 -1.16
C LEU A 18 -0.13 1.71 -2.23
N ALA A 19 1.20 1.83 -2.33
CA ALA A 19 2.00 1.14 -3.35
C ALA A 19 1.40 1.26 -4.76
N LYS A 20 1.08 2.49 -5.19
CA LYS A 20 0.42 2.78 -6.49
C LYS A 20 -0.90 2.00 -6.68
N GLY A 21 -1.64 1.80 -5.60
CA GLY A 21 -2.92 1.08 -5.58
C GLY A 21 -2.80 -0.43 -5.40
N LEU A 22 -1.58 -0.94 -5.18
CA LEU A 22 -1.37 -2.36 -5.01
C LEU A 22 -2.13 -2.91 -3.80
N LEU A 23 -2.24 -2.13 -2.73
CA LEU A 23 -2.87 -2.58 -1.48
C LEU A 23 -4.41 -2.56 -1.51
N ILE A 24 -5.03 -2.24 -2.65
CA ILE A 24 -6.49 -2.07 -2.76
C ILE A 24 -7.23 -3.40 -3.01
N GLY A 25 -6.48 -4.48 -3.26
CA GLY A 25 -7.03 -5.83 -3.41
C GLY A 25 -6.64 -6.51 -4.73
N LYS A 26 -7.22 -7.68 -5.00
CA LYS A 26 -6.80 -8.58 -6.10
C LYS A 26 -7.39 -8.25 -7.47
N ASN A 27 -8.47 -7.47 -7.54
CA ASN A 27 -9.01 -7.02 -8.82
C ASN A 27 -8.16 -5.86 -9.37
N ARG A 28 -7.30 -6.15 -10.35
CA ARG A 28 -6.27 -5.20 -10.82
C ARG A 28 -6.23 -5.06 -12.34
N ASP A 29 -7.15 -5.67 -13.08
CA ASP A 29 -7.19 -5.49 -14.52
C ASP A 29 -7.80 -4.13 -14.86
N THR A 30 -6.92 -3.12 -14.86
CA THR A 30 -7.30 -1.72 -15.01
C THR A 30 -6.35 -1.06 -16.00
N VAL A 31 -6.85 -0.04 -16.71
CA VAL A 31 -6.02 0.78 -17.60
C VAL A 31 -4.78 1.28 -16.86
N ARG A 32 -4.95 1.78 -15.63
CA ARG A 32 -3.83 2.30 -14.84
C ARG A 32 -2.72 1.27 -14.61
N LYS A 33 -3.05 0.03 -14.23
CA LYS A 33 -2.03 -1.01 -14.03
C LYS A 33 -1.27 -1.28 -15.34
N ASN A 34 -2.00 -1.36 -16.45
CA ASN A 34 -1.45 -1.77 -17.73
C ASN A 34 -0.63 -0.66 -18.42
N THR A 35 -0.86 0.62 -18.06
CA THR A 35 -0.14 1.77 -18.64
C THR A 35 0.95 2.35 -17.72
N ASP A 36 1.08 1.88 -16.49
CA ASP A 36 2.02 2.45 -15.53
C ASP A 36 3.45 1.94 -15.77
N ILE A 37 4.26 2.77 -16.44
CA ILE A 37 5.64 2.43 -16.81
C ILE A 37 6.60 2.34 -15.61
N ILE A 38 6.22 2.85 -14.44
CA ILE A 38 7.08 2.91 -13.24
C ILE A 38 6.77 1.75 -12.30
N ALA A 39 5.54 1.24 -12.29
CA ALA A 39 5.15 0.13 -11.41
C ALA A 39 6.05 -1.12 -11.55
N PRO A 40 6.43 -1.59 -12.76
CA PRO A 40 7.35 -2.72 -12.91
C PRO A 40 8.74 -2.46 -12.32
N GLN A 41 9.22 -1.21 -12.37
CA GLN A 41 10.53 -0.84 -11.82
C GLN A 41 10.55 -0.87 -10.29
N LEU A 42 9.39 -0.66 -9.66
CA LEU A 42 9.25 -0.62 -8.20
C LEU A 42 8.88 -1.97 -7.58
N PHE A 43 8.06 -2.76 -8.28
CA PHE A 43 7.46 -3.99 -7.75
C PHE A 43 7.81 -5.24 -8.56
N GLY A 44 8.58 -5.10 -9.63
CA GLY A 44 8.84 -6.17 -10.60
C GLY A 44 7.68 -6.37 -11.58
N ASP A 45 7.90 -7.23 -12.58
CA ASP A 45 6.91 -7.53 -13.62
C ASP A 45 5.73 -8.36 -13.08
N ARG A 46 5.94 -9.08 -11.98
CA ARG A 46 4.94 -9.94 -11.34
C ARG A 46 5.08 -9.86 -9.83
N LEU A 47 3.94 -9.88 -9.15
CA LEU A 47 3.87 -10.07 -7.71
C LEU A 47 4.29 -11.49 -7.36
N ASN A 48 4.99 -11.63 -6.24
CA ASN A 48 5.34 -12.94 -5.68
C ASN A 48 4.38 -13.32 -4.55
N ASP A 49 4.51 -14.55 -4.06
CA ASP A 49 3.65 -15.11 -3.01
C ASP A 49 3.64 -14.26 -1.72
N ASN A 50 4.74 -13.57 -1.40
CA ASN A 50 4.78 -12.68 -0.23
C ASN A 50 3.94 -11.43 -0.45
N ASP A 51 3.96 -10.86 -1.65
CA ASP A 51 3.13 -9.69 -1.98
C ASP A 51 1.66 -10.05 -1.81
N ASP A 52 1.24 -11.19 -2.36
CA ASP A 52 -0.13 -11.69 -2.27
C ASP A 52 -0.55 -11.96 -0.81
N ALA A 53 0.33 -12.54 0.00
CA ALA A 53 0.08 -12.75 1.43
C ALA A 53 -0.11 -11.42 2.19
N ILE A 54 0.68 -10.38 1.85
CA ILE A 54 0.52 -9.04 2.44
C ILE A 54 -0.82 -8.43 2.04
N ILE A 55 -1.19 -8.53 0.76
CA ILE A 55 -2.46 -8.03 0.25
C ILE A 55 -3.62 -8.71 0.97
N ASP A 56 -3.58 -10.03 1.12
CA ASP A 56 -4.61 -10.79 1.84
C ASP A 56 -4.74 -10.34 3.29
N ARG A 57 -3.61 -10.09 3.96
CA ARG A 57 -3.63 -9.58 5.34
C ARG A 57 -4.25 -8.20 5.44
N VAL A 58 -3.99 -7.31 4.46
CA VAL A 58 -4.62 -5.99 4.40
C VAL A 58 -6.13 -6.11 4.22
N LEU A 59 -6.60 -7.01 3.36
CA LEU A 59 -8.03 -7.25 3.14
C LEU A 59 -8.72 -7.75 4.41
N GLU A 60 -8.14 -8.74 5.10
CA GLU A 60 -8.66 -9.27 6.37
C GLU A 60 -8.79 -8.18 7.45
N ILE A 61 -7.78 -7.30 7.55
CA ILE A 61 -7.81 -6.19 8.50
C ILE A 61 -8.89 -5.16 8.12
N ALA A 62 -9.05 -4.87 6.83
CA ALA A 62 -10.06 -3.96 6.32
C ALA A 62 -11.47 -4.46 6.70
N GLU A 63 -11.75 -5.74 6.47
CA GLU A 63 -13.00 -6.40 6.84
C GLU A 63 -13.26 -6.36 8.34
N LYS A 64 -12.26 -6.76 9.15
CA LYS A 64 -12.33 -6.73 10.61
C LYS A 64 -12.75 -5.37 11.16
N TYR A 65 -12.35 -4.29 10.50
CA TYR A 65 -12.65 -2.92 10.92
C TYR A 65 -13.77 -2.24 10.12
N ASN A 66 -14.42 -2.97 9.20
CA ASN A 66 -15.45 -2.43 8.30
C ASN A 66 -14.98 -1.15 7.57
N ARG A 67 -13.78 -1.22 6.99
CA ARG A 67 -13.15 -0.14 6.22
C ARG A 67 -12.76 -0.63 4.83
N SER A 68 -12.49 0.30 3.92
CA SER A 68 -11.86 -0.08 2.67
C SER A 68 -10.37 -0.40 2.88
N PRO A 69 -9.74 -1.25 2.05
CA PRO A 69 -8.31 -1.54 2.14
C PRO A 69 -7.42 -0.29 2.09
N ALA A 70 -7.85 0.75 1.39
CA ALA A 70 -7.18 2.05 1.34
C ALA A 70 -7.03 2.73 2.72
N GLN A 71 -7.88 2.38 3.68
CA GLN A 71 -7.95 3.02 4.99
C GLN A 71 -7.21 2.24 6.09
N VAL A 72 -6.70 1.04 5.78
CA VAL A 72 -6.01 0.19 6.76
C VAL A 72 -4.77 0.86 7.36
N ASN A 73 -4.10 1.72 6.58
CA ASN A 73 -2.91 2.46 7.02
C ASN A 73 -3.22 3.66 7.93
N GLY A 74 -4.50 4.01 8.12
CA GLY A 74 -4.90 5.09 9.01
C GLY A 74 -4.84 4.66 10.48
N LYS A 75 -4.36 5.54 11.36
CA LYS A 75 -4.52 5.33 12.81
C LYS A 75 -6.01 5.11 13.12
N LYS A 76 -6.32 4.11 13.97
CA LYS A 76 -7.62 4.03 14.63
C LYS A 76 -7.90 5.39 15.29
N LYS A 77 -9.00 6.03 14.89
CA LYS A 77 -9.68 7.01 15.74
C LYS A 77 -10.51 6.24 16.75
#